data_AF-A0AA38XY66-F1
#
_entry.id   AF-A0AA38XY66-F1
#
_cell.length_a   1.000
_cell.length_b   1.000
_cell.length_c   1.000
_cell.angle_alpha   90.00
_cell.angle_beta   90.00
_cell.angle_gamma   90.00
#
_symmetry.space_group_name_H-M   'P 1'
#
loop_
_entity.id
_entity.type
_entity.pdbx_description
1 polymer ?
#
loop_
_entity_poly.entity_id
_entity_poly.type
_entity_poly.pdbx_seq_one_letter_code
_entity_poly.pdbx_strand_id
1 'polypeptide(L)'
;MPEARVLQLVMKRFYPGVNDHVQNSVGTLRLIVEDESTNCGSNATETRKVLEAHGVSNPKSFIIVQDPTMSLRTVASFKRAYADVSPSPIFSACPTFVPRVTVDETSKQSHFQVPGIQESELWSWSRFTDLLLGEVPRLRDDENGYGPKGRHFIAHVDIPDMVEDAWKRLEETLGHLASRKVAPSQ
;
A
#
# COMPACT_ATOMS: atom_id res chain seq x y z
N MET A 1 -15.81 2.16 -13.38
CA MET A 1 -14.73 3.14 -13.69
C MET A 1 -13.49 2.72 -12.93
N PRO A 2 -12.32 2.64 -13.57
CA PRO A 2 -11.07 2.27 -12.90
C PRO A 2 -10.70 3.24 -11.78
N GLU A 3 -10.00 2.76 -10.74
CA GLU A 3 -9.58 3.55 -9.57
C GLU A 3 -8.76 4.79 -9.98
N ALA A 4 -7.79 4.62 -10.88
CA ALA A 4 -6.94 5.72 -11.34
C ALA A 4 -7.75 6.84 -12.04
N ARG A 5 -8.87 6.49 -12.70
CA ARG A 5 -9.78 7.48 -13.30
C ARG A 5 -10.60 8.23 -12.25
N VAL A 6 -10.98 7.56 -11.16
CA VAL A 6 -11.58 8.23 -9.99
C VAL A 6 -10.58 9.23 -9.39
N LEU A 7 -9.33 8.83 -9.15
CA LEU A 7 -8.29 9.71 -8.61
C LEU A 7 -8.01 10.90 -9.54
N GLN A 8 -8.00 10.69 -10.86
CA GLN A 8 -7.88 11.77 -11.83
C GLN A 8 -9.03 12.78 -11.71
N LEU A 9 -10.27 12.30 -11.53
CA LEU A 9 -11.44 13.18 -11.35
C LEU A 9 -11.38 13.95 -10.03
N VAL A 10 -10.95 13.31 -8.94
CA VAL A 10 -10.74 13.96 -7.65
C VAL A 10 -9.71 15.09 -7.78
N MET A 11 -8.57 14.81 -8.42
CA MET A 11 -7.53 15.82 -8.69
C MET A 11 -8.08 17.00 -9.49
N LYS A 12 -8.78 16.74 -10.60
CA LYS A 12 -9.39 17.79 -11.43
C LYS A 12 -10.42 18.64 -10.67
N ARG A 13 -11.24 18.01 -9.81
CA ARG A 13 -12.36 18.67 -9.15
C ARG A 13 -11.95 19.48 -7.93
N PHE A 14 -11.01 18.96 -7.14
CA PHE A 14 -10.67 19.48 -5.82
C PHE A 14 -9.28 20.12 -5.75
N TYR A 15 -8.43 19.92 -6.76
CA TYR A 15 -7.08 20.47 -6.82
C TYR A 15 -6.84 21.24 -8.14
N PRO A 16 -7.60 22.31 -8.41
CA PRO A 16 -7.53 23.05 -9.69
C PRO A 16 -6.12 23.57 -9.98
N GLY A 17 -5.39 24.03 -8.96
CA GLY A 17 -4.00 24.47 -9.14
C GLY A 17 -3.08 23.36 -9.66
N VAL A 18 -3.25 22.10 -9.23
CA VAL A 18 -2.50 20.96 -9.77
C VAL A 18 -2.92 20.67 -11.20
N ASN A 19 -4.23 20.67 -11.49
CA ASN A 19 -4.74 20.47 -12.84
C ASN A 19 -4.21 21.53 -13.81
N ASP A 20 -4.15 22.79 -13.40
CA ASP A 20 -3.64 23.89 -14.21
C ASP A 20 -2.15 23.70 -14.50
N HIS A 21 -1.35 23.26 -13.52
CA HIS A 21 0.06 22.94 -13.75
C HIS A 21 0.24 21.77 -14.72
N VAL A 22 -0.56 20.71 -14.58
CA VAL A 22 -0.55 19.56 -15.51
C VAL A 22 -0.88 20.00 -16.94
N GLN A 23 -1.82 20.94 -17.12
CA GLN A 23 -2.27 21.39 -18.45
C GLN A 23 -1.33 22.43 -19.07
N ASN A 24 -0.76 23.32 -18.28
CA ASN A 24 -0.07 24.52 -18.78
C ASN A 24 1.45 24.50 -18.60
N SER A 25 2.00 23.69 -17.69
CA SER A 25 3.44 23.69 -17.38
C SER A 25 4.21 22.61 -18.17
N VAL A 26 4.26 22.80 -19.50
CA VAL A 26 4.90 21.87 -20.46
C VAL A 26 6.31 21.49 -20.00
N GLY A 27 6.53 20.19 -19.77
CA GLY A 27 7.84 19.62 -19.44
C GLY A 27 8.20 19.55 -17.95
N THR A 28 7.41 20.14 -17.05
CA THR A 28 7.72 20.14 -15.60
C THR A 28 6.90 19.13 -14.81
N LEU A 29 5.63 18.92 -15.17
CA LEU A 29 4.73 17.94 -14.56
C LEU A 29 3.90 17.26 -15.65
N ARG A 30 3.92 15.92 -15.69
CA ARG A 30 3.10 15.12 -16.61
C ARG A 30 2.20 14.21 -15.81
N LEU A 31 0.90 14.25 -16.11
CA LEU A 31 -0.05 13.26 -15.61
C LEU A 31 -0.11 12.09 -16.60
N ILE A 32 0.31 10.92 -16.15
CA ILE A 32 0.17 9.67 -16.89
C ILE A 32 -0.75 8.77 -16.06
N VAL A 33 -1.79 8.22 -16.69
CA VAL A 33 -2.81 7.40 -16.02
C VAL A 33 -2.64 5.96 -16.45
N GLU A 34 -2.44 5.07 -15.49
CA GLU A 34 -2.48 3.62 -15.64
C GLU A 34 -3.82 3.14 -15.06
N ASP A 35 -4.69 2.54 -15.87
CA ASP A 35 -6.05 2.16 -15.51
C ASP A 35 -6.44 0.70 -15.83
N GLU A 36 -5.44 -0.15 -16.04
CA GLU A 36 -5.59 -1.57 -16.40
C GLU A 36 -5.26 -2.53 -15.25
N SER A 37 -4.52 -2.08 -14.23
CA SER A 37 -4.18 -2.91 -13.06
C SER A 37 -5.43 -3.33 -12.27
N THR A 38 -5.55 -4.63 -12.01
CA THR A 38 -6.71 -5.21 -11.32
C THR A 38 -6.40 -5.64 -9.88
N ASN A 39 -5.12 -5.63 -9.50
CA ASN A 39 -4.69 -5.95 -8.14
C ASN A 39 -3.35 -5.28 -7.83
N CYS A 40 -3.10 -5.06 -6.54
CA CYS A 40 -1.88 -4.41 -6.04
C CYS A 40 -0.58 -5.09 -6.48
N GLY A 41 -0.62 -6.38 -6.84
CA GLY A 41 0.53 -7.13 -7.36
C GLY A 41 0.94 -6.68 -8.76
N SER A 42 0.01 -6.20 -9.59
CA SER A 42 0.31 -5.76 -10.96
C SER A 42 0.61 -4.26 -11.07
N ASN A 43 0.23 -3.43 -10.08
CA ASN A 43 0.40 -1.97 -10.13
C ASN A 43 1.82 -1.54 -10.53
N ALA A 44 2.86 -2.15 -9.95
CA ALA A 44 4.24 -1.80 -10.25
C ALA A 44 4.64 -2.12 -11.71
N THR A 45 4.26 -3.31 -12.18
CA THR A 45 4.57 -3.79 -13.53
C THR A 45 3.79 -3.01 -14.59
N GLU A 46 2.49 -2.77 -14.38
CA GLU A 46 1.68 -1.98 -15.33
C GLU A 46 2.11 -0.50 -15.33
N THR A 47 2.44 0.06 -14.16
CA THR A 47 3.02 1.42 -14.08
C THR A 47 4.30 1.51 -14.90
N ARG A 48 5.20 0.52 -14.82
CA ARG A 48 6.43 0.49 -15.63
C ARG A 48 6.12 0.50 -17.12
N LYS A 49 5.24 -0.39 -17.60
CA LYS A 49 4.85 -0.43 -19.03
C LYS A 49 4.30 0.91 -19.51
N VAL A 50 3.42 1.51 -18.71
CA VAL A 50 2.81 2.80 -19.04
C VAL A 50 3.86 3.92 -19.05
N LEU A 51 4.79 3.95 -18.10
CA LEU A 51 5.89 4.92 -18.10
C LEU A 51 6.79 4.77 -19.33
N GLU A 52 7.19 3.54 -19.68
CA GLU A 52 8.00 3.24 -20.86
C GLU A 52 7.30 3.68 -22.15
N ALA A 53 6.00 3.38 -22.30
CA ALA A 53 5.19 3.80 -23.44
C ALA A 53 5.11 5.33 -23.60
N HIS A 54 5.32 6.09 -22.52
CA HIS A 54 5.35 7.56 -22.49
C HIS A 54 6.79 8.14 -22.47
N GLY A 55 7.79 7.32 -22.81
CA GLY A 55 9.19 7.73 -22.94
C GLY A 55 9.92 7.92 -21.61
N VAL A 56 9.42 7.33 -20.52
CA VAL A 56 10.06 7.35 -19.19
C VAL A 56 10.64 5.97 -18.89
N SER A 57 11.75 5.62 -19.53
CA SER A 57 12.39 4.30 -19.37
C SER A 57 13.38 4.21 -18.20
N ASN A 58 14.02 5.33 -17.82
CA ASN A 58 15.05 5.37 -16.77
C ASN A 58 14.72 6.39 -15.66
N PRO A 59 13.66 6.16 -14.87
CA PRO A 59 13.34 7.02 -13.74
C PRO A 59 14.45 6.96 -12.68
N LYS A 60 14.93 8.12 -12.24
CA LYS A 60 15.98 8.21 -11.20
C LYS A 60 15.46 7.86 -9.80
N SER A 61 14.19 8.17 -9.54
CA SER A 61 13.56 7.98 -8.23
C SER A 61 12.05 7.87 -8.33
N PHE A 62 11.45 7.23 -7.34
CA PHE A 62 10.02 7.10 -7.14
C PHE A 62 9.63 7.58 -5.75
N ILE A 63 8.53 8.35 -5.69
CA ILE A 63 7.77 8.56 -4.46
C ILE A 63 6.48 7.77 -4.63
N ILE A 64 6.31 6.74 -3.80
CA ILE A 64 5.18 5.82 -3.88
C ILE A 64 4.18 6.19 -2.79
N VAL A 65 3.04 6.71 -3.21
CA VAL A 65 1.91 7.05 -2.32
C VAL A 65 0.94 5.89 -2.32
N GLN A 66 0.65 5.33 -1.15
CA GLN A 66 -0.21 4.17 -0.97
C GLN A 66 -0.84 4.20 0.42
N ASP A 67 -1.96 3.50 0.59
CA ASP A 67 -2.50 3.10 1.89
C ASP A 67 -1.37 2.67 2.85
N PRO A 68 -1.29 3.22 4.08
CA PRO A 68 -0.24 2.91 5.03
C PRO A 68 0.00 1.41 5.26
N THR A 69 -1.05 0.61 5.29
CA THR A 69 -0.96 -0.84 5.57
C THR A 69 -0.27 -1.60 4.44
N MET A 70 -0.41 -1.14 3.18
CA MET A 70 0.13 -1.79 1.98
C MET A 70 1.38 -1.09 1.42
N SER A 71 1.85 -0.04 2.07
CA SER A 71 2.90 0.85 1.56
C SER A 71 4.22 0.11 1.32
N LEU A 72 4.69 -0.66 2.31
CA LEU A 72 5.96 -1.39 2.21
C LEU A 72 5.91 -2.47 1.12
N ARG A 73 4.81 -3.21 1.02
CA ARG A 73 4.62 -4.23 -0.03
C ARG A 73 4.63 -3.59 -1.41
N THR A 74 3.99 -2.45 -1.58
CA THR A 74 4.00 -1.72 -2.85
C THR A 74 5.41 -1.26 -3.23
N VAL A 75 6.19 -0.75 -2.29
CA VAL A 75 7.61 -0.41 -2.55
C VAL A 75 8.40 -1.64 -2.96
N ALA A 76 8.21 -2.78 -2.29
CA ALA A 76 8.88 -4.03 -2.62
C ALA A 76 8.47 -4.57 -4.01
N SER A 77 7.22 -4.36 -4.43
CA SER A 77 6.76 -4.66 -5.79
C SER A 77 7.47 -3.78 -6.83
N PHE A 78 7.62 -2.48 -6.59
CA PHE A 78 8.36 -1.58 -7.49
C PHE A 78 9.84 -1.94 -7.58
N LYS A 79 10.49 -2.25 -6.45
CA LYS A 79 11.87 -2.76 -6.46
C LYS A 79 12.01 -4.02 -7.32
N ARG A 80 11.06 -4.95 -7.23
CA ARG A 80 11.04 -6.17 -8.06
C ARG A 80 10.81 -5.87 -9.54
N ALA A 81 9.91 -4.95 -9.84
CA ALA A 81 9.55 -4.57 -11.20
C ALA A 81 10.67 -3.83 -11.93
N TYR A 82 11.65 -3.25 -11.21
CA TYR A 82 12.81 -2.54 -11.76
C TYR A 82 14.14 -3.22 -11.43
N ALA A 83 14.13 -4.50 -11.05
CA ALA A 83 15.32 -5.23 -10.61
C ALA A 83 16.39 -5.40 -11.72
N ASP A 84 15.99 -5.28 -12.99
CA ASP A 84 16.82 -5.33 -14.18
C ASP A 84 17.41 -3.97 -14.61
N VAL A 85 17.07 -2.88 -13.92
CA VAL A 85 17.51 -1.52 -14.28
C VAL A 85 18.79 -1.13 -13.53
N SER A 86 19.76 -0.59 -14.26
CA SER A 86 21.04 -0.12 -13.71
C SER A 86 21.39 1.29 -14.23
N PRO A 87 21.70 2.26 -13.35
CA PRO A 87 21.64 2.17 -11.89
C PRO A 87 20.19 2.02 -11.38
N SER A 88 20.02 1.31 -10.25
CA SER A 88 18.69 1.14 -9.64
C SER A 88 18.09 2.50 -9.26
N PRO A 89 16.79 2.74 -9.54
CA PRO A 89 16.08 3.90 -9.02
C PRO A 89 16.07 3.94 -7.49
N ILE A 90 15.97 5.14 -6.93
CA ILE A 90 15.70 5.33 -5.49
C ILE A 90 14.19 5.20 -5.25
N PHE A 91 13.78 4.37 -4.29
CA PHE A 91 12.36 4.19 -3.96
C PHE A 91 12.06 4.72 -2.56
N SER A 92 11.13 5.68 -2.46
CA SER A 92 10.67 6.27 -1.21
C SER A 92 9.17 6.02 -0.99
N ALA A 93 8.81 5.48 0.17
CA ALA A 93 7.41 5.33 0.58
C ALA A 93 6.85 6.65 1.13
N CYS A 94 5.62 6.98 0.77
CA CYS A 94 4.87 8.11 1.31
C CYS A 94 3.44 7.67 1.67
N PRO A 95 3.22 7.05 2.84
CA PRO A 95 1.90 6.56 3.25
C PRO A 95 0.93 7.68 3.65
N THR A 96 1.32 8.95 3.54
CA THR A 96 0.60 10.18 3.95
C THR A 96 0.39 10.36 5.45
N PHE A 97 0.24 9.29 6.23
CA PHE A 97 0.22 9.29 7.69
C PHE A 97 0.67 7.93 8.26
N VAL A 98 0.84 7.86 9.58
CA VAL A 98 1.11 6.62 10.30
C VAL A 98 -0.11 6.29 11.18
N PRO A 99 -0.83 5.18 10.92
CA PRO A 99 -1.96 4.78 11.77
C PRO A 99 -1.49 4.56 13.20
N ARG A 100 -2.22 5.13 14.16
CA ARG A 100 -2.02 4.90 15.59
C ARG A 100 -3.34 4.54 16.22
N VAL A 101 -3.31 3.56 17.11
CA VAL A 101 -4.49 3.06 17.82
C VAL A 101 -4.22 3.15 19.31
N THR A 102 -5.21 3.65 20.04
CA THR A 102 -5.22 3.68 21.51
C THR A 102 -6.40 2.87 22.02
N VAL A 103 -6.26 2.29 23.20
CA VAL A 103 -7.37 1.60 23.87
C VAL A 103 -7.93 2.54 24.94
N ASP A 104 -9.23 2.75 24.93
CA ASP A 104 -9.94 3.43 26.00
C ASP A 104 -9.95 2.52 27.24
N GLU A 105 -9.40 3.00 28.35
CA GLU A 105 -9.26 2.19 29.56
C GLU A 105 -10.59 1.86 30.25
N THR A 106 -11.64 2.63 29.99
CA THR A 106 -12.97 2.45 30.61
C THR A 106 -13.84 1.54 29.76
N SER A 107 -13.95 1.83 28.46
CA SER A 107 -14.79 1.07 27.53
C SER A 107 -14.10 -0.17 26.97
N LYS A 108 -12.77 -0.26 27.11
CA LYS A 108 -11.89 -1.27 26.48
C LYS A 108 -12.02 -1.30 24.96
N GLN A 109 -12.50 -0.23 24.34
CA GLN A 109 -12.61 -0.09 22.89
C GLN A 109 -11.32 0.50 22.31
N SER A 110 -10.99 0.07 21.09
CA SER A 110 -9.85 0.60 20.33
C SER A 110 -10.31 1.76 19.47
N HIS A 111 -9.53 2.84 19.45
CA HIS A 111 -9.79 4.05 18.68
C HIS A 111 -8.58 4.48 17.87
N PHE A 112 -8.81 4.97 16.66
CA PHE A 112 -7.76 5.59 15.87
C PHE A 112 -7.41 6.99 16.38
N GLN A 113 -6.12 7.27 16.51
CA GLN A 113 -5.60 8.57 16.93
C GLN A 113 -4.62 9.12 15.88
N VAL A 114 -5.17 9.68 14.80
CA VAL A 114 -4.39 10.26 13.69
C VAL A 114 -4.67 11.76 13.61
N PRO A 115 -3.67 12.63 13.80
CA PRO A 115 -3.88 14.08 13.73
C PRO A 115 -4.45 14.52 12.38
N GLY A 116 -5.54 15.28 12.41
CA GLY A 116 -6.15 15.88 11.22
C GLY A 116 -7.00 14.94 10.37
N ILE A 117 -7.24 13.70 10.81
CA ILE A 117 -8.11 12.74 10.12
C ILE A 117 -9.18 12.27 11.10
N GLN A 118 -10.44 12.29 10.68
CA GLN A 118 -11.52 11.77 11.53
C GLN A 118 -11.50 10.24 11.52
N GLU A 119 -11.80 9.62 12.66
CA GLU A 119 -11.83 8.15 12.76
C GLU A 119 -12.78 7.51 11.73
N SER A 120 -13.89 8.18 11.40
CA SER A 120 -14.85 7.72 10.39
C SER A 120 -14.32 7.76 8.95
N GLU A 121 -13.21 8.46 8.70
CA GLU A 121 -12.54 8.53 7.39
C GLU A 121 -11.46 7.45 7.24
N LEU A 122 -11.16 6.73 8.32
CA LEU A 122 -10.23 5.61 8.34
C LEU A 122 -10.97 4.29 8.09
N TRP A 123 -10.23 3.19 8.12
CA TRP A 123 -10.81 1.86 7.95
C TRP A 123 -11.73 1.50 9.12
N SER A 124 -12.74 0.66 8.85
CA SER A 124 -13.40 -0.06 9.94
C SER A 124 -12.39 -0.92 10.69
N TRP A 125 -12.67 -1.19 11.96
CA TRP A 125 -11.75 -1.98 12.80
C TRP A 125 -11.49 -3.38 12.25
N SER A 126 -12.52 -4.03 11.68
CA SER A 126 -12.37 -5.32 11.01
C SER A 126 -11.46 -5.20 9.79
N ARG A 127 -11.65 -4.17 8.94
CA ARG A 127 -10.85 -4.01 7.73
C ARG A 127 -9.38 -3.73 8.06
N PHE A 128 -9.12 -2.88 9.05
CA PHE A 128 -7.74 -2.56 9.47
C PHE A 128 -7.01 -3.79 10.00
N THR A 129 -7.66 -4.57 10.85
CA THR A 129 -7.07 -5.79 11.43
C THR A 129 -6.84 -6.86 10.37
N ASP A 130 -7.77 -7.07 9.44
CA ASP A 130 -7.58 -7.97 8.28
C ASP A 130 -6.39 -7.56 7.41
N LEU A 131 -6.21 -6.25 7.17
CA LEU A 131 -5.07 -5.72 6.43
C LEU A 131 -3.77 -6.00 7.19
N LEU A 132 -3.66 -5.59 8.45
CA LEU A 132 -2.44 -5.80 9.24
C LEU A 132 -2.06 -7.29 9.35
N LEU A 133 -3.02 -8.15 9.67
CA LEU A 133 -2.79 -9.58 9.80
C LEU A 133 -2.40 -10.24 8.49
N GLY A 134 -2.93 -9.74 7.36
CA GLY A 134 -2.60 -10.26 6.03
C GLY A 134 -1.29 -9.73 5.44
N GLU A 135 -0.84 -8.52 5.80
CA GLU A 135 0.33 -7.91 5.16
C GLU A 135 1.66 -8.48 5.64
N VAL A 136 1.82 -8.75 6.94
CA VAL A 136 3.09 -9.31 7.47
C VAL A 136 3.39 -10.69 6.85
N PRO A 137 2.47 -11.67 6.79
CA PRO A 137 2.72 -12.94 6.11
C PRO A 137 3.07 -12.78 4.62
N ARG A 138 2.47 -11.81 3.94
CA ARG A 138 2.81 -11.53 2.53
C ARG A 138 4.23 -10.98 2.39
N LEU A 139 4.67 -10.15 3.34
CA LEU A 139 6.00 -9.55 3.30
C LEU A 139 7.12 -10.53 3.65
N ARG A 140 6.83 -11.61 4.39
CA ARG A 140 7.82 -12.63 4.74
C ARG A 140 8.47 -13.20 3.50
N ASP A 141 9.77 -13.44 3.58
CA ASP A 141 10.51 -14.14 2.54
C ASP A 141 10.72 -15.60 2.94
N ASP A 142 9.62 -16.35 2.93
CA ASP A 142 9.54 -17.78 3.16
C ASP A 142 8.68 -18.44 2.07
N GLU A 143 8.43 -19.75 2.19
CA GLU A 143 7.66 -20.53 1.20
C GLU A 143 6.21 -20.04 1.00
N ASN A 144 5.63 -19.34 1.97
CA ASN A 144 4.24 -18.88 1.95
C ASN A 144 4.10 -17.40 1.58
N GLY A 145 5.16 -16.62 1.80
CA GLY A 145 5.21 -15.19 1.53
C GLY A 145 5.44 -14.82 0.06
N TYR A 146 5.50 -13.51 -0.21
CA TYR A 146 5.58 -12.98 -1.57
C TYR A 146 7.03 -12.72 -2.03
N GLY A 147 8.01 -12.88 -1.13
CA GLY A 147 9.42 -12.70 -1.45
C GLY A 147 9.99 -13.78 -2.38
N PRO A 148 11.28 -13.68 -2.72
CA PRO A 148 11.97 -14.63 -3.60
C PRO A 148 11.92 -16.10 -3.21
N LYS A 149 11.81 -16.42 -1.91
CA LYS A 149 11.71 -17.80 -1.40
C LYS A 149 10.30 -18.39 -1.46
N GLY A 150 9.31 -17.56 -1.77
CA GLY A 150 7.91 -17.97 -1.89
C GLY A 150 7.36 -17.67 -3.28
N ARG A 151 6.36 -16.80 -3.36
CA ARG A 151 5.63 -16.50 -4.60
C ARG A 151 6.37 -15.60 -5.59
N HIS A 152 7.50 -15.00 -5.17
CA HIS A 152 8.34 -14.18 -6.04
C HIS A 152 7.61 -12.96 -6.66
N PHE A 153 6.61 -12.42 -5.97
CA PHE A 153 5.84 -11.24 -6.40
C PHE A 153 6.49 -9.92 -5.99
N ILE A 154 7.31 -9.93 -4.94
CA ILE A 154 8.02 -8.75 -4.43
C ILE A 154 9.51 -9.03 -4.24
N ALA A 155 10.30 -7.97 -4.10
CA ALA A 155 11.68 -8.09 -3.68
C ALA A 155 11.76 -8.57 -2.21
N HIS A 156 12.90 -9.11 -1.80
CA HIS A 156 13.14 -9.45 -0.40
C HIS A 156 12.87 -8.24 0.52
N VAL A 157 12.26 -8.51 1.67
CA VAL A 157 12.01 -7.53 2.73
C VAL A 157 12.52 -8.10 4.04
N ASP A 158 13.42 -7.36 4.68
CA ASP A 158 13.85 -7.63 6.05
C ASP A 158 12.75 -7.18 7.03
N ILE A 159 12.09 -8.14 7.68
CA ILE A 159 11.11 -7.86 8.74
C ILE A 159 11.82 -7.96 10.09
N PRO A 160 11.86 -6.89 10.91
CA PRO A 160 12.48 -6.95 12.23
C PRO A 160 11.76 -7.93 13.18
N ASP A 161 12.50 -8.64 14.02
CA ASP A 161 11.96 -9.59 15.01
C ASP A 161 10.86 -8.97 15.89
N MET A 162 11.03 -7.71 16.30
CA MET A 162 10.03 -7.02 17.11
C MET A 162 8.68 -6.84 16.40
N VAL A 163 8.68 -6.76 15.06
CA VAL A 163 7.48 -6.66 14.24
C VAL A 163 6.83 -8.03 14.10
N GLU A 164 7.62 -9.08 13.91
CA GLU A 164 7.15 -10.47 13.92
C GLU A 164 6.49 -10.84 15.27
N ASP A 165 7.14 -10.50 16.38
CA ASP A 165 6.60 -10.75 17.72
C ASP A 165 5.32 -9.95 17.97
N ALA A 166 5.25 -8.71 17.49
CA ALA A 166 4.03 -7.91 17.55
C ALA A 166 2.89 -8.54 16.75
N TRP A 167 3.17 -9.00 15.54
CA TRP A 167 2.19 -9.67 14.70
C TRP A 167 1.67 -10.96 15.34
N LYS A 168 2.55 -11.79 15.93
CA LYS A 168 2.13 -13.04 16.62
C LYS A 168 1.16 -12.75 17.76
N ARG A 169 1.45 -11.75 18.61
CA ARG A 169 0.54 -11.34 19.69
C ARG A 169 -0.83 -10.88 19.15
N LEU A 170 -0.82 -10.14 18.03
CA LEU A 170 -2.04 -9.69 17.36
C LEU A 170 -2.83 -10.87 16.78
N GLU A 171 -2.17 -11.82 16.13
CA GLU A 171 -2.79 -13.03 15.58
C GLU A 171 -3.40 -13.90 16.67
N GLU A 172 -2.71 -14.14 17.77
CA GLU A 172 -3.24 -14.89 18.92
C GLU A 172 -4.47 -14.18 19.51
N THR A 173 -4.45 -12.86 19.62
CA THR A 173 -5.56 -12.09 20.22
C THR A 173 -6.78 -12.01 19.29
N LEU A 174 -6.56 -11.78 17.99
CA LEU A 174 -7.61 -11.45 17.02
C LEU A 174 -7.98 -12.63 16.11
N GLY A 175 -7.07 -13.54 15.83
CA GLY A 175 -7.31 -14.74 15.01
C GLY A 175 -8.40 -15.64 15.61
N HIS A 176 -8.44 -15.76 16.94
CA HIS A 176 -9.51 -16.46 17.65
C HIS A 176 -10.89 -15.80 17.49
N LEU A 177 -10.97 -14.48 17.25
CA LEU A 177 -12.23 -13.78 17.03
C LEU A 177 -12.78 -14.01 15.61
N ALA A 178 -11.91 -14.18 14.61
CA ALA A 178 -12.33 -14.56 13.25
C ALA A 178 -12.90 -15.99 13.22
N SER A 179 -12.31 -16.93 13.97
CA SER A 179 -12.80 -18.31 14.08
C SER A 179 -14.14 -18.43 14.83
N ARG A 180 -14.46 -17.51 15.75
CA ARG A 180 -15.73 -17.50 16.49
C ARG A 180 -16.93 -17.00 15.67
N LYS A 181 -16.71 -16.29 14.56
CA LYS A 181 -17.79 -15.88 13.64
C LYS A 181 -18.23 -16.99 12.68
N VAL A 182 -17.48 -18.10 12.61
CA VAL A 182 -17.83 -19.29 11.82
C VAL A 182 -18.30 -20.39 12.78
N ALA A 183 -19.44 -20.18 13.44
CA ALA A 183 -20.18 -21.31 14.01
C ALA A 183 -20.90 -22.04 12.86
N PRO A 184 -20.96 -23.38 12.86
CA PRO A 184 -21.59 -24.11 11.77
C PRO A 184 -23.09 -23.86 11.78
N SER A 185 -23.62 -23.40 10.64
CA SER A 185 -25.05 -23.51 10.36
C SER A 185 -25.44 -24.98 10.43
N GLN A 186 -26.22 -25.35 11.44
CA GLN A 186 -27.06 -26.54 11.40
C GLN A 186 -28.11 -26.40 10.30
#